data_AF-A0A838MVZ0-F1
#
_entry.id   AF-A0A838MVZ0-F1
#
_cell.length_a   1.000
_cell.length_b   1.000
_cell.length_c   1.000
_cell.angle_alpha   90.00
_cell.angle_beta   90.00
_cell.angle_gamma   90.00
#
_symmetry.space_group_name_H-M   'P 1'
#
loop_
_entity.id
_entity.type
_entity.pdbx_description
1 polymer ?
#
loop_
_entity_poly.entity_id
_entity_poly.type
_entity_poly.pdbx_seq_one_letter_code
_entity_poly.pdbx_strand_id
1 'polypeptide(L)'
;DALLSPDKPLPLVVERDGGRVPLTVKPIKRTSNGESMGELDFSPSYGDMPVTITRVEEGSGAAAAGLQVNDRLVAINGTPVGAQQDVQQAIQAGKGAPIKLTIERGGVPQEATASVRQMPDGQERLGIGYNAEEPVREAGPIDAAVYAVERNIEVLRMTGNAIGQIFTGERSARESLSGPIGIAQAASNAASESGLAGLIGMLGFLSLNLGVVNLLPIPVLDGGAIFLLFVEAILGWIGVKLTMNMRERIQQFGFVVLLLLMGFVITNDFVKLASNWRNSDTERPAATAK
;
A
#
# COMPACT_ATOMS: atom_id res chain seq x y z
N ASP A 1 -2.87 -11.80 3.27
CA ASP A 1 -4.30 -12.20 3.06
C ASP A 1 -5.33 -11.20 3.54
N ALA A 2 -5.24 -10.67 4.77
CA ALA A 2 -6.21 -9.69 5.30
C ALA A 2 -6.42 -8.47 4.39
N LEU A 3 -5.34 -7.85 3.94
CA LEU A 3 -5.37 -6.68 3.04
C LEU A 3 -6.21 -6.90 1.78
N LEU A 4 -6.23 -8.13 1.25
CA LEU A 4 -6.94 -8.47 0.02
C LEU A 4 -8.33 -9.01 0.26
N SER A 5 -8.72 -9.25 1.52
CA SER A 5 -9.94 -9.98 1.86
C SER A 5 -10.81 -9.18 2.83
N PRO A 6 -11.19 -7.92 2.50
CA PRO A 6 -12.07 -7.13 3.35
C PRO A 6 -13.40 -7.87 3.54
N ASP A 7 -13.90 -7.89 4.77
CA ASP A 7 -15.14 -8.55 5.17
C ASP A 7 -15.21 -10.08 4.92
N LYS A 8 -14.12 -10.73 4.51
CA LYS A 8 -14.08 -12.18 4.29
C LYS A 8 -13.45 -12.88 5.50
N PRO A 9 -14.04 -13.96 6.03
CA PRO A 9 -13.46 -14.71 7.13
C PRO A 9 -12.13 -15.36 6.71
N LEU A 10 -11.10 -15.17 7.54
CA LEU A 10 -9.77 -15.75 7.33
C LEU A 10 -9.40 -16.66 8.51
N PRO A 11 -8.84 -17.85 8.25
CA PRO A 11 -8.33 -18.70 9.30
C PRO A 11 -7.08 -18.07 9.92
N LEU A 12 -7.01 -18.08 11.25
CA LEU A 12 -5.85 -17.65 12.02
C LEU A 12 -5.54 -18.73 13.04
N VAL A 13 -4.27 -19.10 13.21
CA VAL A 13 -3.88 -19.99 14.30
C VAL A 13 -3.11 -19.15 15.31
N VAL A 14 -3.57 -19.14 16.56
CA VAL A 14 -2.87 -18.47 17.65
C VAL A 14 -2.30 -19.51 18.60
N GLU A 15 -1.12 -19.22 19.14
CA GLU A 15 -0.58 -19.99 20.26
C GLU A 15 -1.02 -19.33 21.56
N ARG A 16 -1.72 -20.08 22.42
CA ARG A 16 -2.21 -19.61 23.72
C ARG A 16 -1.94 -20.69 24.75
N ASP A 17 -1.24 -20.35 25.83
CA ASP A 17 -0.88 -21.26 26.92
C ASP A 17 -0.18 -22.55 26.44
N GLY A 18 0.67 -22.44 25.41
CA GLY A 18 1.39 -23.56 24.81
C GLY A 18 0.55 -24.46 23.87
N GLY A 19 -0.71 -24.13 23.64
CA GLY A 19 -1.60 -24.82 22.69
C GLY A 19 -1.86 -24.00 21.42
N ARG A 20 -1.99 -24.67 20.27
CA ARG A 20 -2.42 -24.02 19.02
C ARG A 20 -3.94 -24.00 18.93
N VAL A 21 -4.52 -22.80 18.92
CA VAL A 21 -5.97 -22.57 18.84
C VAL A 21 -6.31 -22.02 17.46
N PRO A 22 -7.10 -22.74 16.64
CA PRO A 22 -7.62 -22.19 15.40
C PRO A 22 -8.74 -21.17 15.70
N LEU A 23 -8.64 -20.00 15.10
CA LEU A 23 -9.57 -18.89 15.15
C LEU A 23 -9.97 -18.49 13.73
N THR A 24 -11.03 -17.70 13.63
CA THR A 24 -11.43 -17.04 12.40
C THR A 24 -11.49 -15.55 12.67
N VAL A 25 -10.77 -14.77 11.87
CA VAL A 25 -10.77 -13.31 11.94
C VAL A 25 -11.44 -12.76 10.70
N LYS A 26 -12.21 -11.69 10.85
CA LYS A 26 -12.84 -10.97 9.74
C LYS A 26 -12.18 -9.59 9.63
N PRO A 27 -11.34 -9.35 8.62
CA PRO A 27 -10.75 -8.03 8.39
C PRO A 27 -11.83 -6.98 8.15
N ILE A 28 -11.70 -5.83 8.80
CA ILE A 28 -12.59 -4.68 8.64
C ILE A 28 -12.29 -4.05 7.29
N LYS A 29 -13.33 -3.81 6.49
CA LYS A 29 -13.17 -3.09 5.22
C LYS A 29 -12.88 -1.61 5.50
N ARG A 30 -11.72 -1.15 5.03
CA ARG A 30 -11.36 0.28 4.98
C ARG A 30 -11.26 0.71 3.53
N THR A 31 -11.87 1.85 3.21
CA THR A 31 -11.78 2.46 1.89
C THR A 31 -11.00 3.76 1.97
N SER A 32 -9.93 3.89 1.20
CA SER A 32 -9.16 5.14 1.06
C SER A 32 -8.87 5.38 -0.42
N ASN A 33 -9.12 6.60 -0.91
CA ASN A 33 -8.95 6.97 -2.32
C ASN A 33 -9.63 6.01 -3.32
N GLY A 34 -10.78 5.45 -2.92
CA GLY A 34 -11.53 4.44 -3.68
C GLY A 34 -11.06 3.00 -3.46
N GLU A 35 -9.82 2.78 -3.00
CA GLU A 35 -9.31 1.44 -2.77
C GLU A 35 -9.83 0.88 -1.44
N SER A 36 -10.45 -0.30 -1.52
CA SER A 36 -10.89 -1.05 -0.34
C SER A 36 -9.86 -2.11 0.05
N MET A 37 -9.42 -2.09 1.30
CA MET A 37 -8.51 -3.07 1.89
C MET A 37 -9.05 -3.61 3.20
N GLY A 38 -8.72 -4.86 3.51
CA GLY A 38 -9.05 -5.46 4.79
C GLY A 38 -8.00 -5.11 5.84
N GLU A 39 -8.43 -4.53 6.94
CA GLU A 39 -7.59 -4.18 8.09
C GLU A 39 -7.88 -5.13 9.26
N LEU A 40 -6.84 -5.63 9.92
CA LEU A 40 -6.99 -6.33 11.19
C LEU A 40 -6.84 -5.33 12.33
N ASP A 41 -7.69 -5.43 13.34
CA ASP A 41 -7.69 -4.56 14.52
C ASP A 41 -6.60 -4.94 15.54
N PHE A 42 -5.50 -5.54 15.07
CA PHE A 42 -4.33 -5.91 15.86
C PHE A 42 -3.10 -5.98 14.95
N SER A 43 -1.93 -5.59 15.46
CA SER A 43 -0.62 -5.74 14.82
C SER A 43 0.21 -6.71 15.65
N PRO A 44 1.17 -7.41 15.04
CA PRO A 44 2.27 -8.01 15.80
C PRO A 44 2.90 -6.96 16.72
N SER A 45 2.99 -7.29 18.01
CA SER A 45 3.88 -6.57 18.93
C SER A 45 5.25 -7.22 18.82
N TYR A 46 6.25 -6.45 18.40
CA TYR A 46 7.64 -6.89 18.33
C TYR A 46 8.44 -6.55 19.61
N GLY A 47 7.75 -6.26 20.72
CA GLY A 47 8.34 -5.76 21.96
C GLY A 47 8.31 -4.22 22.07
N ASP A 48 9.04 -3.69 23.06
CA ASP A 48 9.15 -2.24 23.32
C ASP A 48 10.02 -1.56 22.25
N MET A 49 9.43 -1.28 21.08
CA MET A 49 10.09 -0.47 20.06
C MET A 49 9.69 0.99 20.24
N PRO A 50 10.66 1.91 20.44
CA PRO A 50 10.36 3.30 20.67
C PRO A 50 9.72 3.92 19.42
N VAL A 51 8.52 4.48 19.57
CA VAL A 51 7.86 5.24 18.50
C VAL A 51 8.60 6.56 18.32
N THR A 52 9.35 6.69 17.23
CA THR A 52 10.19 7.84 16.89
C THR A 52 9.61 8.57 15.69
N ILE A 53 9.47 9.89 15.80
CA ILE A 53 8.95 10.72 14.72
C ILE A 53 9.98 10.79 13.58
N THR A 54 9.60 10.36 12.39
CA THR A 54 10.44 10.37 11.18
C THR A 54 10.10 11.53 10.24
N ARG A 55 8.89 12.07 10.33
CA ARG A 55 8.42 13.19 9.52
C ARG A 55 7.46 14.06 10.31
N VAL A 56 7.50 15.37 10.10
CA VAL A 56 6.48 16.31 10.58
C VAL A 56 5.99 17.10 9.38
N GLU A 57 4.68 17.07 9.14
CA GLU A 57 4.06 17.76 8.01
C GLU A 57 3.96 19.26 8.31
N GLU A 58 4.35 20.11 7.37
CA GLU A 58 4.26 21.56 7.53
C GLU A 58 2.80 22.02 7.69
N GLY A 59 2.58 22.99 8.58
CA GLY A 59 1.23 23.52 8.87
C GLY A 59 0.32 22.55 9.62
N SER A 60 0.82 21.41 10.10
CA SER A 60 0.07 20.44 10.91
C SER A 60 -0.03 20.86 12.39
N GLY A 61 -0.95 20.23 13.13
CA GLY A 61 -1.04 20.42 14.59
C GLY A 61 0.20 19.93 15.32
N ALA A 62 0.87 18.92 14.76
CA ALA A 62 2.18 18.44 15.20
C ALA A 62 3.29 19.51 15.07
N ALA A 63 3.36 20.17 13.90
CA ALA A 63 4.32 21.25 13.66
C ALA A 63 4.05 22.45 14.59
N ALA A 64 2.77 22.82 14.78
CA ALA A 64 2.37 23.89 15.69
C ALA A 64 2.67 23.56 17.16
N ALA A 65 2.64 22.29 17.54
CA ALA A 65 3.03 21.80 18.86
C ALA A 65 4.56 21.73 19.07
N GLY A 66 5.35 22.03 18.04
CA GLY A 66 6.81 22.03 18.11
C GLY A 66 7.45 20.64 18.07
N LEU A 67 6.72 19.62 17.60
CA LEU A 67 7.28 18.29 17.36
C LEU A 67 8.35 18.34 16.27
N GLN A 68 9.39 17.52 16.43
CA GLN A 68 10.54 17.47 15.55
C GLN A 68 10.86 16.03 15.15
N VAL A 69 11.55 15.87 14.03
CA VAL A 69 12.11 14.58 13.62
C VAL A 69 13.11 14.11 14.69
N ASN A 70 13.07 12.82 15.00
CA ASN A 70 13.79 12.13 16.08
C ASN A 70 13.24 12.35 17.50
N ASP A 71 12.09 13.02 17.67
CA ASP A 71 11.38 12.97 18.94
C ASP A 71 10.86 11.56 19.19
N ARG A 72 11.13 11.01 20.37
CA ARG A 72 10.56 9.74 20.80
C ARG A 72 9.24 9.99 21.51
N LEU A 73 8.15 9.44 20.99
CA LEU A 73 6.84 9.49 21.63
C LEU A 73 6.75 8.42 22.72
N VAL A 74 6.55 8.86 23.96
CA VAL A 74 6.54 8.01 25.16
C VAL A 74 5.12 7.77 25.67
N ALA A 75 4.27 8.79 25.60
CA ALA A 75 2.88 8.67 26.02
C ALA A 75 1.95 9.61 25.26
N ILE A 76 0.68 9.23 25.18
CA ILE A 76 -0.41 10.04 24.66
C ILE A 76 -1.53 10.10 25.70
N ASN A 77 -1.95 11.31 26.07
CA ASN A 77 -2.96 11.56 27.11
C ASN A 77 -2.66 10.80 28.42
N GLY A 78 -1.37 10.69 28.77
CA GLY A 78 -0.89 9.96 29.95
C GLY A 78 -0.87 8.43 29.81
N THR A 79 -1.29 7.89 28.66
CA THR A 79 -1.19 6.45 28.36
C THR A 79 0.13 6.16 27.65
N PRO A 80 0.97 5.24 28.16
CA PRO A 80 2.21 4.86 27.50
C PRO A 80 1.98 4.36 26.08
N VAL A 81 2.91 4.70 25.19
CA VAL A 81 2.92 4.25 23.80
C VAL A 81 4.12 3.30 23.62
N GLY A 82 3.83 2.04 23.32
CA GLY A 82 4.83 1.01 23.03
C GLY A 82 4.84 0.56 21.56
N ALA A 83 3.78 0.88 20.82
CA ALA A 83 3.64 0.54 19.41
C ALA A 83 2.91 1.62 18.61
N GLN A 84 3.06 1.58 17.29
CA GLN A 84 2.39 2.50 16.37
C GLN A 84 0.86 2.49 16.51
N GLN A 85 0.27 1.33 16.80
CA GLN A 85 -1.18 1.20 16.96
C GLN A 85 -1.70 1.95 18.18
N ASP A 86 -0.91 2.03 19.25
CA ASP A 86 -1.28 2.83 20.42
C ASP A 86 -1.47 4.30 20.03
N VAL A 87 -0.63 4.79 19.11
CA VAL A 87 -0.76 6.15 18.55
C VAL A 87 -2.06 6.31 17.78
N GLN A 88 -2.34 5.42 16.84
CA GLN A 88 -3.56 5.51 16.03
C GLN A 88 -4.83 5.38 16.86
N GLN A 89 -4.86 4.43 17.80
CA GLN A 89 -6.00 4.23 18.71
C GLN A 89 -6.21 5.45 19.60
N ALA A 90 -5.13 6.01 20.17
CA ALA A 90 -5.23 7.20 21.02
C ALA A 90 -5.72 8.43 20.25
N ILE A 91 -5.32 8.57 18.97
CA ILE A 91 -5.83 9.63 18.11
C ILE A 91 -7.32 9.46 17.83
N GLN A 92 -7.75 8.28 17.40
CA GLN A 92 -9.16 8.01 17.07
C GLN A 92 -10.08 8.12 18.29
N ALA A 93 -9.59 7.75 19.48
CA ALA A 93 -10.34 7.90 20.73
C ALA A 93 -10.60 9.37 21.11
N GLY A 94 -9.74 10.29 20.65
CA GLY A 94 -9.80 11.71 20.97
C GLY A 94 -10.95 12.48 20.31
N LYS A 95 -11.55 11.95 19.23
CA LYS A 95 -12.69 12.56 18.49
C LYS A 95 -12.49 14.05 18.20
N GLY A 96 -11.30 14.41 17.74
CA GLY A 96 -10.93 15.77 17.32
C GLY A 96 -10.49 16.69 18.45
N ALA A 97 -10.49 16.21 19.71
CA ALA A 97 -9.93 16.96 20.82
C ALA A 97 -8.39 17.08 20.69
N PRO A 98 -7.78 18.18 21.15
CA PRO A 98 -6.34 18.30 21.24
C PRO A 98 -5.74 17.17 22.08
N ILE A 99 -4.62 16.63 21.61
CA ILE A 99 -3.97 15.47 22.20
C ILE A 99 -2.72 15.94 22.94
N LYS A 100 -2.61 15.51 24.20
CA LYS A 100 -1.40 15.73 25.01
C LYS A 100 -0.40 14.63 24.71
N LEU A 101 0.80 15.00 24.30
CA LEU A 101 1.90 14.11 23.97
C LEU A 101 3.00 14.29 25.01
N THR A 102 3.56 13.17 25.45
CA THR A 102 4.82 13.15 26.18
C THR A 102 5.88 12.62 25.22
N ILE A 103 6.82 13.48 24.85
CA ILE A 103 7.95 13.12 24.01
C ILE A 103 9.24 13.12 24.82
N GLU A 104 10.26 12.44 24.32
CA GLU A 104 11.62 12.48 24.83
C GLU A 104 12.52 13.02 23.71
N ARG A 105 13.14 14.17 23.93
CA ARG A 105 14.07 14.82 22.99
C ARG A 105 15.44 14.91 23.62
N GLY A 106 16.41 14.20 23.06
CA GLY A 106 17.78 14.17 23.59
C GLY A 106 17.86 13.65 25.04
N GLY A 107 16.99 12.70 25.42
CA GLY A 107 16.94 12.14 26.78
C GLY A 107 16.12 12.95 27.78
N VAL A 108 15.53 14.08 27.36
CA VAL A 108 14.73 14.95 28.24
C VAL A 108 13.25 14.80 27.91
N PRO A 109 12.39 14.44 28.87
CA PRO A 109 10.95 14.39 28.65
C PRO A 109 10.38 15.81 28.48
N GLN A 110 9.53 15.99 27.48
CA GLN A 110 8.82 17.23 27.18
C GLN A 110 7.34 16.92 26.94
N GLU A 111 6.48 17.86 27.30
CA GLU A 111 5.06 17.78 26.98
C GLU A 111 4.74 18.70 25.80
N ALA A 112 3.95 18.20 24.86
CA ALA A 112 3.45 18.96 23.72
C ALA A 112 1.94 18.71 23.58
N THR A 113 1.18 19.72 23.19
CA THR A 113 -0.25 19.57 22.91
C THR A 113 -0.48 19.86 21.45
N ALA A 114 -0.94 18.87 20.69
CA ALA A 114 -1.16 18.98 19.26
C ALA A 114 -2.64 18.88 18.94
N SER A 115 -3.12 19.75 18.05
CA SER A 115 -4.44 19.61 17.46
C SER A 115 -4.46 18.50 16.41
N VAL A 116 -5.63 17.89 16.24
CA VAL A 116 -5.85 16.83 15.26
C VAL A 116 -6.68 17.40 14.12
N ARG A 117 -6.30 17.09 12.87
CA ARG A 117 -7.04 17.49 11.68
C ARG A 117 -7.83 16.31 11.16
N GLN A 118 -9.09 16.53 10.82
CA GLN A 118 -9.86 15.55 10.05
C GLN A 118 -9.46 15.64 8.58
N MET A 119 -9.00 14.52 8.03
CA MET A 119 -8.62 14.36 6.64
C MET A 119 -9.85 14.05 5.77
N PRO A 120 -9.77 14.25 4.44
CA PRO A 120 -10.87 13.95 3.51
C PRO A 120 -11.35 12.49 3.53
N ASP A 121 -10.52 11.56 3.99
CA ASP A 121 -10.85 10.14 4.21
C ASP A 121 -11.63 9.90 5.52
N GLY A 122 -11.99 10.97 6.24
CA GLY A 122 -12.67 10.94 7.53
C GLY A 122 -11.76 10.63 8.71
N GLN A 123 -10.46 10.40 8.48
CA GLN A 123 -9.52 10.06 9.54
C GLN A 123 -8.97 11.29 10.25
N GLU A 124 -8.73 11.13 11.53
CA GLU A 124 -8.08 12.15 12.34
C GLU A 124 -6.56 11.94 12.33
N ARG A 125 -5.78 12.97 11.96
CA ARG A 125 -4.32 12.89 11.85
C ARG A 125 -3.64 14.09 12.53
N LEU A 126 -2.52 13.83 13.19
CA LEU A 126 -1.63 14.87 13.75
C LEU A 126 -0.73 15.54 12.71
N GLY A 127 -0.46 14.85 11.59
CA GLY A 127 0.54 15.26 10.60
C GLY A 127 1.97 14.84 10.97
N ILE A 128 2.15 13.65 11.55
CA ILE A 128 3.46 13.04 11.82
C ILE A 128 3.61 11.72 11.04
N GLY A 129 4.83 11.43 10.60
CA GLY A 129 5.29 10.09 10.26
C GLY A 129 6.13 9.54 11.42
N TYR A 130 6.07 8.23 11.63
CA TYR A 130 6.82 7.54 12.69
C TYR A 130 7.48 6.28 12.15
N ASN A 131 8.54 5.82 12.82
CA ASN A 131 9.33 4.65 12.44
C ASN A 131 8.47 3.38 12.44
N ALA A 132 8.36 2.73 11.27
CA ALA A 132 7.89 1.36 11.12
C ALA A 132 9.09 0.42 11.19
N GLU A 133 9.93 0.59 12.21
CA GLU A 133 11.08 -0.29 12.41
C GLU A 133 10.55 -1.67 12.76
N GLU A 134 10.32 -2.50 11.75
CA GLU A 134 10.28 -3.93 11.96
C GLU A 134 11.69 -4.36 12.40
N PRO A 135 11.82 -5.29 13.37
CA PRO A 135 13.12 -5.75 13.81
C PRO A 135 13.89 -6.34 12.63
N VAL A 136 14.93 -5.64 12.19
CA VAL A 136 15.79 -6.09 11.10
C VAL A 136 16.71 -7.17 11.64
N ARG A 137 16.58 -8.38 11.12
CA ARG A 137 17.51 -9.48 11.40
C ARG A 137 18.60 -9.48 10.33
N GLU A 138 19.87 -9.50 10.76
CA GLU A 138 20.96 -9.80 9.84
C GLU A 138 20.76 -11.20 9.23
N ALA A 139 20.75 -11.26 7.90
CA ALA A 139 20.56 -12.49 7.15
C ALA A 139 21.87 -12.89 6.46
N GLY A 140 22.25 -14.16 6.59
CA GLY A 140 23.31 -14.73 5.76
C GLY A 140 22.87 -14.85 4.29
N PRO A 141 23.78 -15.13 3.35
CA PRO A 141 23.46 -15.18 1.92
C PRO A 141 22.34 -16.18 1.56
N ILE A 142 22.29 -17.32 2.25
CA ILE A 142 21.26 -18.35 2.03
C ILE A 142 19.91 -17.88 2.55
N ASP A 143 19.87 -17.39 3.80
CA ASP A 143 18.65 -16.83 4.42
C ASP A 143 18.08 -15.69 3.56
N ALA A 144 18.94 -14.82 3.03
CA ALA A 144 18.54 -13.72 2.15
C ALA A 144 17.96 -14.22 0.82
N ALA A 145 18.52 -15.29 0.23
CA ALA A 145 17.99 -15.88 -0.99
C ALA A 145 16.62 -16.55 -0.77
N VAL A 146 16.46 -17.29 0.33
CA VAL A 146 15.18 -17.89 0.74
C VAL A 146 14.14 -16.80 0.96
N TYR A 147 14.49 -15.78 1.75
CA TYR A 147 13.62 -14.63 1.99
C TYR A 147 13.22 -13.94 0.69
N ALA A 148 14.15 -13.74 -0.25
CA ALA A 148 13.85 -13.15 -1.54
C ALA A 148 12.82 -13.97 -2.33
N VAL A 149 12.96 -15.30 -2.36
CA VAL A 149 11.98 -16.19 -3.04
C VAL A 149 10.62 -16.12 -2.36
N GLU A 150 10.58 -16.25 -1.03
CA GLU A 150 9.34 -16.18 -0.24
C GLU A 150 8.61 -14.85 -0.46
N ARG A 151 9.36 -13.74 -0.41
CA ARG A 151 8.83 -12.40 -0.62
C ARG A 151 8.29 -12.22 -2.05
N ASN A 152 8.98 -12.71 -3.07
CA ASN A 152 8.49 -12.64 -4.45
C ASN A 152 7.23 -13.49 -4.64
N ILE A 153 7.15 -14.69 -4.05
CA ILE A 153 5.95 -15.54 -4.09
C ILE A 153 4.77 -14.86 -3.39
N GLU A 154 5.01 -14.22 -2.25
CA GLU A 154 4.00 -13.46 -1.52
C GLU A 154 3.45 -12.34 -2.39
N VAL A 155 4.31 -11.49 -2.95
CA VAL A 155 3.91 -10.40 -3.85
C VAL A 155 3.17 -10.95 -5.07
N LEU A 156 3.65 -12.05 -5.66
CA LEU A 156 3.00 -12.71 -6.80
C LEU A 156 1.57 -13.17 -6.47
N ARG A 157 1.35 -13.82 -5.32
CA ARG A 157 0.00 -14.19 -4.85
C ARG A 157 -0.86 -12.96 -4.67
N MET A 158 -0.33 -11.92 -4.04
CA MET A 158 -1.09 -10.72 -3.76
C MET A 158 -1.52 -10.01 -5.04
N THR A 159 -0.60 -9.85 -5.99
CA THR A 159 -0.88 -9.30 -7.32
C THR A 159 -1.88 -10.16 -8.07
N GLY A 160 -1.71 -11.49 -8.10
CA GLY A 160 -2.63 -12.40 -8.77
C GLY A 160 -4.06 -12.33 -8.21
N ASN A 161 -4.21 -12.27 -6.89
CA ASN A 161 -5.49 -12.09 -6.21
C ASN A 161 -6.12 -10.72 -6.55
N ALA A 162 -5.34 -9.64 -6.52
CA ALA A 162 -5.82 -8.30 -6.85
C ALA A 162 -6.30 -8.22 -8.32
N ILE A 163 -5.55 -8.80 -9.25
CA ILE A 163 -5.94 -8.92 -10.66
C ILE A 163 -7.23 -9.75 -10.78
N GLY A 164 -7.31 -10.89 -10.10
CA GLY A 164 -8.51 -11.73 -10.09
C GLY A 164 -9.76 -10.98 -9.60
N GLN A 165 -9.63 -10.17 -8.55
CA GLN A 165 -10.71 -9.32 -8.03
C GLN A 165 -11.18 -8.25 -9.01
N ILE A 166 -10.29 -7.75 -9.86
CA ILE A 166 -10.65 -6.82 -10.92
C ILE A 166 -11.50 -7.54 -11.97
N PHE A 167 -11.11 -8.75 -12.38
CA PHE A 167 -11.87 -9.55 -13.34
C PHE A 167 -13.22 -10.04 -12.81
N THR A 168 -13.35 -10.31 -11.51
CA THR A 168 -14.61 -10.69 -10.87
C THR A 168 -15.49 -9.51 -10.50
N GLY A 169 -14.98 -8.27 -10.61
CA GLY A 169 -15.71 -7.05 -10.26
C GLY A 169 -15.78 -6.74 -8.77
N GLU A 170 -15.08 -7.50 -7.91
CA GLU A 170 -14.95 -7.19 -6.47
C GLU A 170 -14.10 -5.92 -6.22
N ARG A 171 -13.25 -5.57 -7.18
CA ARG A 171 -12.32 -4.43 -7.13
C ARG A 171 -12.44 -3.59 -8.40
N SER A 172 -12.51 -2.28 -8.26
CA SER A 172 -12.58 -1.35 -9.39
C SER A 172 -11.24 -1.28 -10.13
N ALA A 173 -11.24 -1.57 -11.42
CA ALA A 173 -10.07 -1.38 -12.28
C ALA A 173 -9.59 0.07 -12.29
N ARG A 174 -10.52 1.03 -12.20
CA ARG A 174 -10.20 2.46 -12.21
C ARG A 174 -9.45 2.90 -10.95
N GLU A 175 -9.80 2.33 -9.81
CA GLU A 175 -9.17 2.70 -8.54
C GLU A 175 -7.80 2.03 -8.43
N SER A 176 -7.73 0.73 -8.78
CA SER A 176 -6.53 -0.10 -8.56
C SER A 176 -5.47 -0.07 -9.66
N LEU A 177 -5.75 0.47 -10.84
CA LEU A 177 -4.73 0.67 -11.87
C LEU A 177 -4.13 2.07 -11.73
N SER A 178 -2.81 2.09 -11.52
CA SER A 178 -1.97 3.30 -11.50
C SER A 178 -1.26 3.44 -12.84
N GLY A 179 -1.30 4.65 -13.41
CA GLY A 179 -0.54 4.98 -14.60
C GLY A 179 0.87 5.49 -14.31
N PRO A 180 1.53 6.06 -15.33
CA PRO A 180 2.91 6.55 -15.20
C PRO A 180 3.09 7.60 -14.11
N ILE A 181 2.09 8.45 -13.87
CA ILE A 181 2.16 9.50 -12.85
C ILE A 181 2.00 8.86 -11.46
N GLY A 182 1.05 7.94 -11.31
CA GLY A 182 0.88 7.17 -10.07
C GLY A 182 2.14 6.37 -9.70
N ILE A 183 2.80 5.75 -10.68
CA ILE A 183 4.07 5.04 -10.49
C ILE A 183 5.18 6.00 -10.04
N ALA A 184 5.30 7.17 -10.68
CA ALA A 184 6.29 8.17 -10.29
C ALA A 184 6.06 8.67 -8.86
N GLN A 185 4.81 8.89 -8.46
CA GLN A 185 4.46 9.31 -7.10
C GLN A 185 4.76 8.20 -6.08
N ALA A 186 4.41 6.95 -6.39
CA ALA A 186 4.72 5.83 -5.52
C ALA A 186 6.24 5.65 -5.34
N ALA A 187 7.02 5.82 -6.42
CA ALA A 187 8.48 5.78 -6.36
C ALA A 187 9.06 6.93 -5.52
N SER A 188 8.49 8.14 -5.66
CA SER A 188 8.84 9.29 -4.81
C SER A 188 8.55 9.02 -3.33
N ASN A 189 7.39 8.41 -3.02
CA ASN A 189 7.04 8.07 -1.65
C ASN A 189 8.02 7.05 -1.06
N ALA A 190 8.31 5.97 -1.80
CA ALA A 190 9.28 4.95 -1.39
C ALA A 190 10.68 5.54 -1.13
N ALA A 191 11.11 6.50 -1.96
CA ALA A 191 12.36 7.23 -1.75
C ALA A 191 12.32 8.11 -0.50
N SER A 192 11.20 8.80 -0.26
CA SER A 192 11.05 9.68 0.91
C SER A 192 10.96 8.93 2.23
N GLU A 193 10.42 7.72 2.23
CA GLU A 193 10.18 6.91 3.43
C GLU A 193 11.36 6.03 3.80
N SER A 194 12.06 5.44 2.82
CA SER A 194 13.11 4.45 3.07
C SER A 194 14.37 4.66 2.20
N GLY A 195 14.51 5.83 1.59
CA GLY A 195 15.71 6.19 0.81
C GLY A 195 16.01 5.22 -0.32
N LEU A 196 17.29 4.83 -0.44
CA LEU A 196 17.74 3.87 -1.45
C LEU A 196 17.12 2.48 -1.27
N ALA A 197 16.92 2.03 -0.03
CA ALA A 197 16.31 0.72 0.23
C ALA A 197 14.86 0.68 -0.29
N GLY A 198 14.10 1.75 -0.05
CA GLY A 198 12.75 1.90 -0.60
C GLY A 198 12.72 1.92 -2.12
N LEU A 199 13.65 2.63 -2.76
CA LEU A 199 13.78 2.66 -4.22
C LEU A 199 14.09 1.27 -4.81
N ILE A 200 15.03 0.53 -4.21
CA ILE A 200 15.36 -0.84 -4.65
C ILE A 200 14.15 -1.76 -4.48
N GLY A 201 13.45 -1.66 -3.35
CA GLY A 201 12.21 -2.38 -3.11
C GLY A 201 11.13 -2.07 -4.16
N MET A 202 10.95 -0.80 -4.50
CA MET A 202 10.01 -0.35 -5.53
C MET A 202 10.41 -0.89 -6.92
N LEU A 203 11.68 -0.82 -7.29
CA LEU A 203 12.17 -1.38 -8.55
C LEU A 203 11.91 -2.89 -8.63
N GLY A 204 12.16 -3.61 -7.54
CA GLY A 204 11.84 -5.04 -7.44
C GLY A 204 10.34 -5.31 -7.60
N PHE A 205 9.50 -4.55 -6.91
CA PHE A 205 8.04 -4.64 -7.02
C PHE A 205 7.54 -4.37 -8.45
N LEU A 206 8.02 -3.31 -9.10
CA LEU A 206 7.67 -2.99 -10.49
C LEU A 206 8.15 -4.06 -11.47
N SER A 207 9.38 -4.56 -11.29
CA SER A 207 9.95 -5.62 -12.13
C SER A 207 9.14 -6.90 -12.06
N LEU A 208 8.76 -7.32 -10.84
CA LEU A 208 7.94 -8.51 -10.66
C LEU A 208 6.55 -8.32 -11.28
N ASN A 209 5.89 -7.18 -11.04
CA ASN A 209 4.57 -6.91 -11.62
C ASN A 209 4.59 -6.85 -13.15
N LEU A 210 5.63 -6.26 -13.75
CA LEU A 210 5.80 -6.29 -15.21
C LEU A 210 5.95 -7.73 -15.72
N GLY A 211 6.70 -8.58 -15.00
CA GLY A 211 6.79 -10.01 -15.30
C GLY A 211 5.44 -10.72 -15.23
N VAL A 212 4.64 -10.44 -14.19
CA VAL A 212 3.28 -11.01 -14.04
C VAL A 212 2.36 -10.57 -15.17
N VAL A 213 2.33 -9.28 -15.48
CA VAL A 213 1.50 -8.73 -16.56
C VAL A 213 1.94 -9.29 -17.91
N ASN A 214 3.24 -9.39 -18.16
CA ASN A 214 3.78 -9.97 -19.40
C ASN A 214 3.44 -11.46 -19.56
N LEU A 215 3.19 -12.19 -18.48
CA LEU A 215 2.79 -13.60 -18.53
C LEU A 215 1.29 -13.80 -18.80
N LEU A 216 0.48 -12.73 -18.72
CA LEU A 216 -0.95 -12.82 -19.03
C LEU A 216 -1.16 -13.21 -20.51
N PRO A 217 -2.25 -13.95 -20.83
CA PRO A 217 -2.57 -14.37 -22.19
C PRO A 217 -3.17 -13.22 -23.02
N ILE A 218 -2.50 -12.07 -23.02
CA ILE A 218 -2.88 -10.87 -23.76
C ILE A 218 -2.01 -10.81 -25.02
N PRO A 219 -2.60 -10.72 -26.23
CA PRO A 219 -1.80 -10.64 -27.45
C PRO A 219 -0.90 -9.41 -27.43
N VAL A 220 0.27 -9.50 -28.09
CA VAL A 220 1.42 -8.55 -28.05
C VAL A 220 2.36 -8.76 -26.86
N LEU A 221 1.89 -9.27 -25.73
CA LEU A 221 2.76 -9.66 -24.61
C LEU A 221 3.34 -11.06 -24.81
N ASP A 222 4.42 -11.37 -24.08
CA ASP A 222 5.11 -12.66 -24.12
C ASP A 222 4.17 -13.83 -23.79
N GLY A 223 3.33 -13.67 -22.77
CA GLY A 223 2.29 -14.62 -22.37
C GLY A 223 1.23 -14.83 -23.43
N GLY A 224 0.95 -13.82 -24.25
CA GLY A 224 0.09 -13.95 -25.43
C GLY A 224 0.69 -14.87 -26.49
N ALA A 225 2.00 -14.76 -26.74
CA ALA A 225 2.70 -15.65 -27.65
C ALA A 225 2.73 -17.10 -27.12
N ILE A 226 3.04 -17.26 -25.82
CA ILE A 226 3.00 -18.57 -25.14
C ILE A 226 1.61 -19.19 -25.24
N PHE A 227 0.56 -18.39 -24.97
CA PHE A 227 -0.83 -18.84 -25.05
C PHE A 227 -1.21 -19.25 -26.48
N LEU A 228 -0.78 -18.49 -27.50
CA LEU A 228 -1.03 -18.85 -28.90
C LEU A 228 -0.32 -20.13 -29.30
N LEU A 229 0.92 -20.34 -28.86
CA LEU A 229 1.64 -21.61 -29.08
C LEU A 229 0.95 -22.78 -28.39
N PHE A 230 0.42 -22.57 -27.19
CA PHE A 230 -0.36 -23.58 -26.48
C PHE A 230 -1.65 -23.94 -27.22
N VAL A 231 -2.39 -22.93 -27.71
CA VAL A 231 -3.58 -23.13 -28.54
C VAL A 231 -3.23 -23.82 -29.85
N GLU A 232 -2.13 -23.44 -30.50
CA GLU A 232 -1.64 -24.07 -31.74
C GLU A 232 -1.25 -25.53 -31.52
N ALA A 233 -0.63 -25.87 -30.38
CA ALA A 233 -0.31 -27.26 -30.04
C ALA A 233 -1.58 -28.11 -29.89
N ILE A 234 -2.62 -27.58 -29.23
CA ILE A 234 -3.90 -28.27 -29.08
C ILE A 234 -4.60 -28.43 -30.44
N LEU A 235 -4.69 -27.33 -31.22
CA LEU A 235 -5.33 -27.36 -32.53
C LEU A 235 -4.58 -28.26 -33.51
N GLY A 236 -3.24 -28.28 -33.43
CA GLY A 236 -2.38 -29.14 -34.22
C GLY A 236 -2.65 -30.62 -33.99
N TRP A 237 -3.06 -31.01 -32.78
CA TRP A 237 -3.48 -32.38 -32.48
C TRP A 237 -4.74 -32.79 -33.25
N ILE A 238 -5.62 -31.83 -33.58
CA ILE A 238 -6.86 -32.03 -34.35
C ILE A 238 -6.64 -31.72 -35.86
N GLY A 239 -5.38 -31.50 -36.27
CA GLY A 239 -5.01 -31.23 -37.66
C GLY A 239 -5.28 -29.79 -38.13
N VAL A 240 -5.61 -28.87 -37.21
CA VAL A 240 -5.88 -27.46 -37.52
C VAL A 240 -4.64 -26.63 -37.21
N LYS A 241 -4.23 -25.76 -38.14
CA LYS A 241 -3.13 -24.81 -37.93
C LYS A 241 -3.65 -23.39 -37.93
N LEU A 242 -3.12 -22.57 -37.04
CA LEU A 242 -3.36 -21.13 -37.05
C LEU A 242 -2.66 -20.53 -38.27
N THR A 243 -3.44 -19.88 -39.15
CA THR A 243 -2.87 -19.19 -40.30
C THR A 243 -2.11 -17.94 -39.84
N MET A 244 -1.09 -17.53 -40.62
CA MET A 244 -0.33 -16.31 -40.34
C MET A 244 -1.25 -15.08 -40.20
N ASN A 245 -2.23 -14.95 -41.10
CA ASN A 245 -3.21 -13.86 -41.09
C ASN A 245 -4.06 -13.84 -39.81
N MET A 246 -4.41 -15.00 -39.24
CA MET A 246 -5.14 -15.06 -37.97
C MET A 246 -4.26 -14.60 -36.82
N ARG A 247 -2.98 -15.03 -36.77
CA ARG A 247 -2.03 -14.60 -35.75
C ARG A 247 -1.81 -13.09 -35.78
N GLU A 248 -1.62 -12.52 -36.96
CA GLU A 248 -1.48 -11.07 -37.16
C GLU A 248 -2.71 -10.31 -36.68
N ARG A 249 -3.92 -10.77 -37.03
CA ARG A 249 -5.17 -10.16 -36.56
C ARG A 249 -5.32 -10.21 -35.05
N ILE A 250 -4.97 -11.34 -34.42
CA ILE A 250 -5.01 -11.49 -32.96
C ILE A 250 -4.01 -10.51 -32.30
N GLN A 251 -2.79 -10.40 -32.83
CA GLN A 251 -1.79 -9.46 -32.34
C GLN A 251 -2.22 -8.00 -32.53
N GLN A 252 -2.73 -7.63 -33.71
CA GLN A 252 -3.24 -6.28 -33.97
C GLN A 252 -4.41 -5.94 -33.04
N PHE A 253 -5.32 -6.88 -32.82
CA PHE A 253 -6.41 -6.71 -31.86
C PHE A 253 -5.86 -6.46 -30.45
N GLY A 254 -4.95 -7.30 -29.96
CA GLY A 254 -4.33 -7.09 -28.65
C GLY A 254 -3.55 -5.77 -28.56
N PHE A 255 -2.88 -5.36 -29.63
CA PHE A 255 -2.18 -4.08 -29.70
C PHE A 255 -3.15 -2.91 -29.52
N VAL A 256 -4.27 -2.90 -30.25
CA VAL A 256 -5.29 -1.86 -30.13
C VAL A 256 -5.90 -1.85 -28.73
N VAL A 257 -6.22 -3.02 -28.17
CA VAL A 257 -6.73 -3.15 -26.80
C VAL A 257 -5.73 -2.60 -25.78
N LEU A 258 -4.44 -2.90 -25.94
CA LEU A 258 -3.37 -2.40 -25.07
C LEU A 258 -3.24 -0.88 -25.16
N LEU A 259 -3.30 -0.30 -26.36
CA LEU A 259 -3.29 1.15 -26.55
C LEU A 259 -4.50 1.83 -25.90
N LEU A 260 -5.69 1.24 -26.03
CA LEU A 260 -6.89 1.74 -25.37
C LEU A 260 -6.77 1.68 -23.85
N LEU A 261 -6.24 0.58 -23.31
CA LEU A 261 -5.98 0.43 -21.88
C LEU A 261 -4.97 1.47 -21.39
N MET A 262 -3.88 1.69 -22.14
CA MET A 262 -2.88 2.70 -21.80
C MET A 262 -3.50 4.11 -21.80
N GLY A 263 -4.32 4.45 -22.80
CA GLY A 263 -5.07 5.70 -22.84
C GLY A 263 -6.04 5.87 -21.67
N PHE A 264 -6.74 4.80 -21.30
CA PHE A 264 -7.63 4.77 -20.13
C PHE A 264 -6.86 5.04 -18.83
N VAL A 265 -5.75 4.32 -18.60
CA VAL A 265 -4.95 4.45 -17.38
C VAL A 265 -4.31 5.83 -17.27
N ILE A 266 -3.76 6.38 -18.37
CA ILE A 266 -3.19 7.74 -18.39
C ILE A 266 -4.27 8.79 -18.09
N THR A 267 -5.44 8.67 -18.73
CA THR A 267 -6.54 9.61 -18.50
C THR A 267 -7.02 9.56 -17.05
N ASN A 268 -7.09 8.35 -16.48
CA ASN A 268 -7.45 8.16 -15.09
C ASN A 268 -6.46 8.82 -14.12
N ASP A 269 -5.15 8.69 -14.40
CA ASP A 269 -4.11 9.39 -13.64
C ASP A 269 -4.28 10.91 -13.68
N PHE A 270 -4.55 11.48 -14.86
CA PHE A 270 -4.82 12.91 -14.99
C PHE A 270 -6.04 13.35 -14.18
N VAL A 271 -7.14 12.56 -14.22
CA VAL A 271 -8.34 12.86 -13.44
C VAL A 271 -8.08 12.79 -11.95
N LYS A 272 -7.34 11.76 -11.47
CA LYS A 272 -6.94 11.63 -10.07
C LYS A 272 -6.09 12.84 -9.64
N LEU A 273 -5.08 13.20 -10.44
CA LEU A 273 -4.21 14.35 -10.17
C LEU A 273 -4.98 15.67 -10.12
N ALA A 274 -5.85 15.93 -11.10
CA ALA A 274 -6.67 17.14 -11.13
C ALA A 274 -7.65 17.22 -9.96
N SER A 275 -8.23 16.08 -9.55
CA SER A 275 -9.11 16.03 -8.38
C SER A 275 -8.37 16.33 -7.07
N ASN A 276 -7.16 15.81 -6.90
CA ASN A 276 -6.32 16.07 -5.73
C ASN A 276 -5.91 17.55 -5.67
N TRP A 277 -5.54 18.12 -6.81
CA TRP A 277 -5.20 19.55 -6.90
C TRP A 277 -6.39 20.44 -6.52
N ARG A 278 -7.59 20.17 -7.06
CA ARG A 278 -8.80 20.93 -6.73
C ARG A 278 -9.15 20.87 -5.23
N ASN A 279 -8.98 19.72 -4.59
CA ASN A 279 -9.27 19.56 -3.17
C ASN A 279 -8.23 20.27 -2.27
N SER A 280 -6.99 20.45 -2.74
CA SER A 280 -5.95 21.16 -1.99
C SER A 280 -6.17 22.68 -1.89
N ASP A 281 -6.90 23.30 -2.82
CA ASP A 281 -7.21 24.73 -2.76
C ASP A 281 -8.37 25.06 -1.81
N THR A 282 -9.25 24.09 -1.52
CA THR A 282 -10.34 24.25 -0.53
C THR A 282 -9.88 24.18 0.93
N GLU A 283 -8.65 23.74 1.21
CA GLU A 283 -8.09 23.63 2.57
C GLU A 283 -7.20 24.81 2.97
N ARG A 284 -7.07 25.85 2.15
CA ARG A 284 -6.34 27.07 2.54
C ARG A 284 -7.18 27.81 3.60
N PRO A 285 -6.65 28.07 4.82
CA PRO A 285 -7.35 28.93 5.76
C PRO A 285 -7.59 30.28 5.09
N ALA A 286 -8.83 30.76 5.16
CA ALA A 286 -9.20 32.07 4.64
C ALA A 286 -8.17 33.08 5.12
N ALA A 287 -7.49 33.75 4.17
CA ALA A 287 -6.54 34.79 4.49
C ALA A 287 -7.25 35.79 5.40
N THR A 288 -6.79 35.90 6.65
CA THR A 288 -7.23 36.95 7.55
C THR A 288 -6.80 38.26 6.92
N ALA A 289 -7.76 38.94 6.28
CA ALA A 289 -7.59 40.31 5.84
C ALA A 289 -7.31 41.17 7.08
N LYS A 290 -6.17 41.86 7.06
CA LYS A 290 -5.86 42.95 7.99
C LYS A 290 -6.68 44.18 7.66
#